data_AF-A0A9E7AWU4-F1
#
_entry.id   AF-A0A9E7AWU4-F1
#
_cell.length_a   1.000
_cell.length_b   1.000
_cell.length_c   1.000
_cell.angle_alpha   90.00
_cell.angle_beta   90.00
_cell.angle_gamma   90.00
#
_symmetry.space_group_name_H-M   'P 1'
#
loop_
_entity.id
_entity.type
_entity.pdbx_description
1 polymer ?
#
loop_
_entity_poly.entity_id
_entity_poly.type
_entity_poly.pdbx_seq_one_letter_code
_entity_poly.pdbx_strand_id
1 'polypeptide(L)'
;MQERKPAEKKNTQPAAGTVGGKSSAHQFKPDDTHNGISFAENETVRELSGGKVDLHESGASVQQTSASDSRLQSVGARSMAAGGEALIGDSRDRGHEIWHLAQQHMDMVKPTTTVNNTPVNDDPGLEKDADDKGAKIMQAKATVPFAQQFTAQKKSRSGTVQKKSRDRTVQRQVVRGADNEQNTVNLTRTIMNYHDFGTTFVSLNGTEFPAGNADNAVNDPALLMRPMQNGNTAVSIAAEPVNQVSSRIELPTAPLWTTVSTLGYLNGRIFGTGDGFSISEHMLEGNEGAAATLEVCGLPNNPGFAGLVRQHELHHVDDIDTIIDEELRPWDTAIHNARLEGLEINRGSAEEAKAAFYAHLGGTPAEIGNRFKNRLRVMGLTYHQTEEGSSPKINNLTTHRTMGGGFYVRVYFKHPMG
;
A
#
# COMPACT_ATOMS: atom_id res chain seq x y z
N MET A 1 -33.73 -42.38 70.33
CA MET A 1 -34.95 -43.10 69.91
C MET A 1 -35.67 -42.26 68.86
N GLN A 2 -36.02 -42.90 67.73
CA GLN A 2 -36.81 -42.42 66.58
C GLN A 2 -36.16 -41.31 65.70
N GLU A 3 -35.48 -41.67 64.60
CA GLU A 3 -36.00 -41.95 63.24
C GLU A 3 -36.78 -40.81 62.58
N ARG A 4 -36.17 -40.18 61.55
CA ARG A 4 -36.87 -39.68 60.34
C ARG A 4 -35.98 -39.88 59.11
N LYS A 5 -36.43 -40.76 58.20
CA LYS A 5 -35.84 -41.07 56.89
C LYS A 5 -36.11 -39.93 55.89
N PRO A 6 -35.21 -39.68 54.90
CA PRO A 6 -35.46 -38.72 53.83
C PRO A 6 -36.25 -39.34 52.66
N ALA A 7 -37.09 -38.52 52.02
CA ALA A 7 -37.99 -38.90 50.94
C ALA A 7 -37.31 -38.96 49.56
N GLU A 8 -37.70 -39.98 48.82
CA GLU A 8 -37.29 -40.43 47.49
C GLU A 8 -37.99 -39.60 46.39
N LYS A 9 -37.24 -39.03 45.43
CA LYS A 9 -37.82 -38.42 44.21
C LYS A 9 -37.80 -39.45 43.09
N LYS A 10 -38.99 -39.96 42.75
CA LYS A 10 -39.23 -40.89 41.65
C LYS A 10 -39.09 -40.22 40.28
N ASN A 11 -38.43 -40.98 39.43
CA ASN A 11 -38.30 -40.88 37.98
C ASN A 11 -39.64 -41.18 37.28
N THR A 12 -40.07 -40.33 36.35
CA THR A 12 -41.08 -40.66 35.32
C THR A 12 -40.78 -39.89 34.04
N GLN A 13 -40.43 -40.62 32.99
CA GLN A 13 -40.60 -40.21 31.58
C GLN A 13 -42.07 -39.88 31.29
N PRO A 14 -42.31 -39.08 30.23
CA PRO A 14 -43.16 -39.60 29.17
C PRO A 14 -42.56 -39.44 27.76
N ALA A 15 -43.13 -40.23 26.85
CA ALA A 15 -42.65 -40.55 25.52
C ALA A 15 -42.90 -39.48 24.44
N ALA A 16 -42.09 -39.60 23.38
CA ALA A 16 -42.34 -39.34 21.97
C ALA A 16 -43.34 -38.25 21.56
N GLY A 17 -42.79 -37.13 21.09
CA GLY A 17 -43.46 -36.17 20.21
C GLY A 17 -42.52 -35.74 19.09
N THR A 18 -42.80 -36.19 17.88
CA THR A 18 -42.10 -35.81 16.64
C THR A 18 -42.22 -34.31 16.40
N VAL A 19 -41.11 -33.58 16.38
CA VAL A 19 -41.06 -32.20 15.87
C VAL A 19 -40.01 -32.11 14.78
N GLY A 20 -40.48 -32.19 13.53
CA GLY A 20 -39.70 -31.81 12.36
C GLY A 20 -39.47 -30.30 12.38
N GLY A 21 -38.28 -29.88 12.80
CA GLY A 21 -37.76 -28.54 12.56
C GLY A 21 -37.32 -28.42 11.11
N LYS A 22 -38.19 -27.86 10.27
CA LYS A 22 -37.88 -27.46 8.90
C LYS A 22 -36.68 -26.52 8.91
N SER A 23 -35.62 -26.87 8.20
CA SER A 23 -34.57 -25.93 7.80
C SER A 23 -35.22 -24.85 6.95
N SER A 24 -35.42 -23.66 7.52
CA SER A 24 -35.88 -22.51 6.75
C SER A 24 -34.70 -22.03 5.91
N ALA A 25 -34.70 -22.35 4.62
CA ALA A 25 -33.81 -21.71 3.66
C ALA A 25 -34.13 -20.21 3.70
N HIS A 26 -33.26 -19.42 4.32
CA HIS A 26 -33.30 -17.97 4.20
C HIS A 26 -33.01 -17.64 2.74
N GLN A 27 -33.96 -16.97 2.10
CA GLN A 27 -33.82 -16.47 0.75
C GLN A 27 -33.00 -15.17 0.85
N PHE A 28 -31.70 -15.25 0.63
CA PHE A 28 -30.79 -14.11 0.73
C PHE A 28 -31.18 -13.00 -0.28
N LYS A 29 -31.19 -11.74 0.18
CA LYS A 29 -31.40 -10.54 -0.62
C LYS A 29 -30.06 -10.01 -1.15
N PRO A 30 -30.05 -9.23 -2.25
CA PRO A 30 -28.81 -8.72 -2.88
C PRO A 30 -27.93 -7.84 -1.99
N ASP A 31 -28.50 -7.24 -0.94
CA ASP A 31 -27.83 -6.42 0.07
C ASP A 31 -27.41 -7.19 1.33
N ASP A 32 -27.72 -8.50 1.41
CA ASP A 32 -27.32 -9.30 2.55
C ASP A 32 -25.80 -9.47 2.55
N THR A 33 -25.20 -9.05 3.67
CA THR A 33 -23.78 -9.29 3.97
C THR A 33 -23.67 -10.31 5.09
N HIS A 34 -22.69 -11.20 4.98
CA HIS A 34 -22.32 -12.13 6.03
C HIS A 34 -20.84 -11.93 6.36
N ASN A 35 -20.53 -11.59 7.61
CA ASN A 35 -19.17 -11.28 8.07
C ASN A 35 -18.40 -10.28 7.18
N GLY A 36 -19.11 -9.27 6.66
CA GLY A 36 -18.52 -8.25 5.79
C GLY A 36 -18.32 -8.67 4.33
N ILE A 37 -18.83 -9.84 3.92
CA ILE A 37 -18.84 -10.35 2.54
C ILE A 37 -20.27 -10.25 2.00
N SER A 38 -20.49 -9.52 0.92
CA SER A 38 -21.80 -9.42 0.27
C SER A 38 -22.21 -10.73 -0.41
N PHE A 39 -23.51 -10.92 -0.61
CA PHE A 39 -24.04 -12.04 -1.39
C PHE A 39 -23.42 -12.11 -2.80
N ALA A 40 -23.28 -10.97 -3.49
CA ALA A 40 -22.69 -10.91 -4.84
C ALA A 40 -21.20 -11.33 -4.87
N GLU A 41 -20.41 -10.90 -3.87
CA GLU A 41 -19.02 -11.32 -3.72
C GLU A 41 -18.93 -12.84 -3.48
N ASN A 42 -19.79 -13.37 -2.60
CA ASN A 42 -19.83 -14.81 -2.32
C ASN A 42 -20.21 -15.63 -3.55
N GLU A 43 -21.27 -15.24 -4.28
CA GLU A 43 -21.70 -15.97 -5.48
C GLU A 43 -20.64 -15.92 -6.58
N THR A 44 -19.94 -14.79 -6.73
CA THR A 44 -18.85 -14.68 -7.70
C THR A 44 -17.67 -15.59 -7.30
N VAL A 45 -17.35 -15.70 -6.01
CA VAL A 45 -16.34 -16.67 -5.53
C VAL A 45 -16.78 -18.12 -5.78
N ARG A 46 -18.07 -18.44 -5.54
CA ARG A 46 -18.62 -19.78 -5.85
C ARG A 46 -18.47 -20.09 -7.33
N GLU A 47 -18.82 -19.16 -8.21
CA GLU A 47 -18.67 -19.33 -9.66
C GLU A 47 -17.20 -19.53 -10.05
N LEU A 48 -16.33 -18.62 -9.64
CA LEU A 48 -14.90 -18.63 -10.00
C LEU A 48 -14.12 -19.81 -9.42
N SER A 49 -14.62 -20.42 -8.34
CA SER A 49 -14.07 -21.64 -7.74
C SER A 49 -14.70 -22.94 -8.29
N GLY A 50 -15.67 -22.85 -9.20
CA GLY A 50 -16.40 -24.01 -9.72
C GLY A 50 -17.28 -24.69 -8.66
N GLY A 51 -17.81 -23.91 -7.73
CA GLY A 51 -18.66 -24.35 -6.62
C GLY A 51 -17.91 -24.96 -5.45
N LYS A 52 -16.57 -24.89 -5.43
CA LYS A 52 -15.73 -25.50 -4.38
C LYS A 52 -15.69 -24.68 -3.09
N VAL A 53 -15.90 -23.36 -3.18
CA VAL A 53 -15.80 -22.44 -2.05
C VAL A 53 -17.11 -21.68 -1.91
N ASP A 54 -17.66 -21.68 -0.70
CA ASP A 54 -18.72 -20.80 -0.24
C ASP A 54 -18.21 -20.10 1.02
N LEU A 55 -17.87 -18.81 0.91
CA LEU A 55 -17.26 -18.05 2.01
C LEU A 55 -18.25 -17.74 3.14
N HIS A 56 -19.56 -17.67 2.83
CA HIS A 56 -20.60 -17.52 3.84
C HIS A 56 -20.72 -18.80 4.68
N GLU A 57 -20.74 -19.97 4.06
CA GLU A 57 -20.76 -21.25 4.78
C GLU A 57 -19.43 -21.56 5.48
N SER A 58 -18.32 -21.03 4.97
CA SER A 58 -17.00 -21.30 5.52
C SER A 58 -16.67 -20.54 6.80
N GLY A 59 -17.45 -19.49 7.10
CA GLY A 59 -17.22 -18.58 8.22
C GLY A 59 -16.10 -17.58 7.98
N ALA A 60 -15.69 -17.37 6.73
CA ALA A 60 -14.71 -16.35 6.39
C ALA A 60 -15.25 -14.94 6.69
N SER A 61 -14.34 -13.99 6.92
CA SER A 61 -14.69 -12.60 7.24
C SER A 61 -13.82 -11.59 6.52
N VAL A 62 -14.43 -10.47 6.13
CA VAL A 62 -13.73 -9.33 5.54
C VAL A 62 -14.01 -8.11 6.39
N GLN A 63 -12.95 -7.50 6.92
CA GLN A 63 -13.03 -6.29 7.74
C GLN A 63 -12.33 -5.14 7.05
N GLN A 64 -13.05 -4.03 6.82
CA GLN A 64 -12.40 -2.76 6.50
C GLN A 64 -11.71 -2.23 7.76
N THR A 65 -10.43 -1.92 7.69
CA THR A 65 -9.64 -1.38 8.80
C THR A 65 -8.86 -0.15 8.36
N SER A 66 -8.21 0.52 9.30
CA SER A 66 -7.26 1.58 8.98
C SER A 66 -5.95 0.97 8.50
N ALA A 67 -5.24 1.64 7.59
CA ALA A 67 -3.86 1.29 7.22
C ALA A 67 -2.90 1.22 8.45
N SER A 68 -3.28 1.84 9.58
CA SER A 68 -2.56 1.78 10.86
C SER A 68 -2.88 0.56 11.74
N ASP A 69 -3.72 -0.38 11.30
CA ASP A 69 -4.00 -1.62 12.05
C ASP A 69 -2.70 -2.36 12.36
N SER A 70 -2.47 -2.66 13.64
CA SER A 70 -1.22 -3.29 14.08
C SER A 70 -0.94 -4.63 13.39
N ARG A 71 -1.98 -5.35 12.95
CA ARG A 71 -1.83 -6.63 12.22
C ARG A 71 -1.25 -6.37 10.83
N LEU A 72 -1.77 -5.38 10.12
CA LEU A 72 -1.25 -4.95 8.81
C LEU A 72 0.18 -4.41 8.92
N GLN A 73 0.44 -3.57 9.93
CA GLN A 73 1.78 -3.02 10.21
C GLN A 73 2.80 -4.13 10.54
N SER A 74 2.39 -5.18 11.26
CA SER A 74 3.29 -6.28 11.65
C SER A 74 3.85 -7.09 10.47
N VAL A 75 3.16 -7.06 9.32
CA VAL A 75 3.56 -7.74 8.09
C VAL A 75 3.87 -6.77 6.95
N GLY A 76 3.85 -5.45 7.19
CA GLY A 76 4.11 -4.44 6.17
C GLY A 76 3.13 -4.51 4.99
N ALA A 77 1.84 -4.69 5.28
CA ALA A 77 0.83 -4.89 4.24
C ALA A 77 -0.22 -3.77 4.26
N ARG A 78 -0.64 -3.34 3.06
CA ARG A 78 -1.77 -2.42 2.89
C ARG A 78 -3.10 -3.12 3.16
N SER A 79 -3.20 -4.39 2.78
CA SER A 79 -4.27 -5.32 3.10
C SER A 79 -3.68 -6.73 3.22
N MET A 80 -4.36 -7.65 3.91
CA MET A 80 -3.88 -9.03 4.04
C MET A 80 -5.04 -10.01 4.18
N ALA A 81 -4.85 -11.25 3.73
CA ALA A 81 -5.72 -12.38 4.01
C ALA A 81 -4.96 -13.49 4.77
N ALA A 82 -5.45 -13.88 5.94
CA ALA A 82 -4.82 -14.92 6.75
C ALA A 82 -5.86 -15.71 7.57
N GLY A 83 -5.82 -17.03 7.44
CA GLY A 83 -6.59 -17.92 8.32
C GLY A 83 -8.10 -17.77 8.23
N GLY A 84 -8.63 -17.35 7.08
CA GLY A 84 -10.07 -17.10 6.87
C GLY A 84 -10.54 -15.67 7.19
N GLU A 85 -9.63 -14.76 7.58
CA GLU A 85 -9.92 -13.33 7.76
C GLU A 85 -9.14 -12.50 6.72
N ALA A 86 -9.82 -11.55 6.09
CA ALA A 86 -9.19 -10.51 5.27
C ALA A 86 -9.33 -9.14 5.95
N LEU A 87 -8.21 -8.44 6.11
CA LEU A 87 -8.14 -7.07 6.61
C LEU A 87 -7.85 -6.13 5.45
N ILE A 88 -8.79 -5.24 5.17
CA ILE A 88 -8.73 -4.32 4.04
C ILE A 88 -8.37 -2.94 4.56
N GLY A 89 -7.09 -2.56 4.45
CA GLY A 89 -6.66 -1.18 4.72
C GLY A 89 -6.97 -0.24 3.57
N ASP A 90 -7.07 -0.78 2.35
CA ASP A 90 -7.44 -0.04 1.15
C ASP A 90 -8.48 -0.81 0.33
N SER A 91 -9.59 -0.14 0.01
CA SER A 91 -10.70 -0.70 -0.75
C SER A 91 -10.31 -1.27 -2.13
N ARG A 92 -9.19 -0.82 -2.73
CA ARG A 92 -8.64 -1.35 -3.99
C ARG A 92 -8.27 -2.83 -3.90
N ASP A 93 -7.86 -3.30 -2.72
CA ASP A 93 -7.39 -4.69 -2.52
C ASP A 93 -8.53 -5.66 -2.23
N ARG A 94 -9.74 -5.15 -2.00
CA ARG A 94 -10.84 -5.95 -1.45
C ARG A 94 -11.13 -7.20 -2.27
N GLY A 95 -11.20 -7.08 -3.60
CA GLY A 95 -11.44 -8.24 -4.47
C GLY A 95 -10.30 -9.26 -4.40
N HIS A 96 -9.07 -8.77 -4.41
CA HIS A 96 -7.85 -9.58 -4.37
C HIS A 96 -7.77 -10.38 -3.06
N GLU A 97 -7.93 -9.72 -1.91
CA GLU A 97 -7.88 -10.37 -0.60
C GLU A 97 -9.06 -11.33 -0.37
N ILE A 98 -10.24 -11.04 -0.92
CA ILE A 98 -11.37 -11.99 -0.91
C ILE A 98 -11.01 -13.27 -1.69
N TRP A 99 -10.29 -13.14 -2.81
CA TRP A 99 -9.87 -14.32 -3.56
C TRP A 99 -8.80 -15.14 -2.81
N HIS A 100 -7.89 -14.49 -2.08
CA HIS A 100 -6.97 -15.22 -1.21
C HIS A 100 -7.69 -16.07 -0.15
N LEU A 101 -8.83 -15.61 0.40
CA LEU A 101 -9.66 -16.45 1.27
C LEU A 101 -10.14 -17.71 0.54
N ALA A 102 -10.51 -17.59 -0.73
CA ALA A 102 -10.91 -18.74 -1.55
C ALA A 102 -9.73 -19.69 -1.82
N GLN A 103 -8.54 -19.18 -2.12
CA GLN A 103 -7.34 -19.98 -2.31
C GLN A 103 -6.94 -20.73 -1.03
N GLN A 104 -7.01 -20.07 0.14
CA GLN A 104 -6.81 -20.70 1.44
C GLN A 104 -7.84 -21.81 1.68
N HIS A 105 -9.09 -21.60 1.28
CA HIS A 105 -10.15 -22.60 1.38
C HIS A 105 -10.00 -23.79 0.44
N MET A 106 -9.35 -23.60 -0.70
CA MET A 106 -9.03 -24.66 -1.66
C MET A 106 -7.73 -25.40 -1.32
N ASP A 107 -7.12 -25.12 -0.16
CA ASP A 107 -5.83 -25.66 0.28
C ASP A 107 -4.71 -25.44 -0.76
N MET A 108 -4.81 -24.35 -1.54
CA MET A 108 -3.83 -23.96 -2.55
C MET A 108 -2.63 -23.23 -1.93
N VAL A 109 -2.86 -22.53 -0.81
CA VAL A 109 -1.88 -21.68 -0.15
C VAL A 109 -1.02 -22.50 0.81
N LYS A 110 0.29 -22.47 0.59
CA LYS A 110 1.31 -23.06 1.48
C LYS A 110 2.41 -22.03 1.74
N PRO A 111 2.97 -21.92 2.95
CA PRO A 111 4.10 -21.03 3.17
C PRO A 111 5.23 -21.29 2.18
N THR A 112 5.71 -20.25 1.52
CA THR A 112 6.89 -20.27 0.64
C THR A 112 8.05 -19.47 1.26
N THR A 113 7.75 -18.54 2.18
CA THR A 113 8.69 -17.68 2.90
C THR A 113 8.18 -17.35 4.33
N THR A 114 8.88 -16.47 5.03
CA THR A 114 8.51 -16.00 6.38
C THR A 114 8.92 -14.54 6.57
N VAL A 115 8.00 -13.70 7.04
CA VAL A 115 8.22 -12.28 7.36
C VAL A 115 7.93 -12.06 8.83
N ASN A 116 8.87 -11.53 9.61
CA ASN A 116 8.70 -11.32 11.06
C ASN A 116 8.17 -12.56 11.82
N ASN A 117 8.71 -13.75 11.51
CA ASN A 117 8.26 -15.05 12.02
C ASN A 117 6.80 -15.43 11.66
N THR A 118 6.19 -14.72 10.71
CA THR A 118 4.86 -15.04 10.17
C THR A 118 5.04 -15.80 8.86
N PRO A 119 4.47 -17.01 8.71
CA PRO A 119 4.49 -17.73 7.44
C PRO A 119 3.86 -16.90 6.34
N VAL A 120 4.56 -16.79 5.21
CA VAL A 120 4.11 -16.04 4.05
C VAL A 120 4.19 -16.96 2.83
N ASN A 121 3.15 -17.02 2.01
CA ASN A 121 3.18 -17.52 0.65
C ASN A 121 3.58 -16.31 -0.22
N ASP A 122 4.23 -16.47 -1.34
CA ASP A 122 4.56 -15.36 -2.22
C ASP A 122 4.51 -15.85 -3.66
N ASP A 123 3.70 -16.88 -3.89
CA ASP A 123 3.48 -17.52 -5.18
C ASP A 123 2.75 -16.52 -6.10
N PRO A 124 3.42 -15.92 -7.09
CA PRO A 124 2.86 -14.99 -8.04
C PRO A 124 1.83 -15.63 -8.96
N GLY A 125 1.82 -16.95 -9.12
CA GLY A 125 0.73 -17.64 -9.80
C GLY A 125 -0.58 -17.49 -9.03
N LEU A 126 -0.51 -17.65 -7.72
CA LEU A 126 -1.63 -17.40 -6.81
C LEU A 126 -1.92 -15.89 -6.65
N GLU A 127 -0.93 -14.99 -6.63
CA GLU A 127 -1.16 -13.52 -6.62
C GLU A 127 -1.87 -13.06 -7.89
N LYS A 128 -1.39 -13.49 -9.05
CA LYS A 128 -2.00 -13.16 -10.34
C LYS A 128 -3.42 -13.72 -10.45
N ASP A 129 -3.63 -14.94 -9.96
CA ASP A 129 -4.96 -15.54 -9.87
C ASP A 129 -5.88 -14.71 -8.97
N ALA A 130 -5.35 -14.13 -7.89
CA ALA A 130 -6.06 -13.19 -7.01
C ALA A 130 -6.35 -11.84 -7.66
N ASP A 131 -5.44 -11.29 -8.47
CA ASP A 131 -5.70 -10.08 -9.26
C ASP A 131 -6.82 -10.31 -10.29
N ASP A 132 -6.68 -11.35 -11.10
CA ASP A 132 -7.59 -11.65 -12.22
C ASP A 132 -9.02 -11.95 -11.72
N LYS A 133 -9.15 -12.66 -10.60
CA LYS A 133 -10.44 -13.03 -10.01
C LYS A 133 -10.97 -11.97 -9.07
N GLY A 134 -10.10 -11.26 -8.36
CA GLY A 134 -10.45 -10.10 -7.54
C GLY A 134 -11.09 -9.00 -8.37
N ALA A 135 -10.58 -8.72 -9.57
CA ALA A 135 -11.19 -7.78 -10.50
C ALA A 135 -12.64 -8.18 -10.85
N LYS A 136 -12.90 -9.47 -11.08
CA LYS A 136 -14.25 -10.00 -11.39
C LYS A 136 -15.19 -9.89 -10.20
N ILE A 137 -14.69 -10.16 -8.98
CA ILE A 137 -15.44 -9.98 -7.73
C ILE A 137 -15.88 -8.52 -7.58
N MET A 138 -15.00 -7.56 -7.88
CA MET A 138 -15.32 -6.12 -7.80
C MET A 138 -16.29 -5.66 -8.90
N GLN A 139 -16.24 -6.23 -10.10
CA GLN A 139 -17.19 -5.94 -11.18
C GLN A 139 -18.61 -6.46 -10.88
N ALA A 140 -18.73 -7.61 -10.22
CA ALA A 140 -20.02 -8.18 -9.83
C ALA A 140 -20.72 -7.34 -8.75
N LYS A 141 -19.96 -6.69 -7.85
CA LYS A 141 -20.50 -5.71 -6.89
C LYS A 141 -21.16 -4.50 -7.57
N ALA A 142 -20.74 -4.17 -8.79
CA ALA A 142 -21.24 -3.02 -9.55
C ALA A 142 -22.45 -3.34 -10.45
N THR A 143 -22.76 -4.62 -10.68
CA THR A 143 -23.76 -5.05 -11.66
C THR A 143 -24.84 -5.89 -10.99
N VAL A 144 -25.98 -5.30 -10.65
CA VAL A 144 -27.18 -6.06 -10.29
C VAL A 144 -28.32 -5.73 -11.26
N PRO A 145 -28.59 -6.62 -12.22
CA PRO A 145 -29.97 -6.97 -12.57
C PRO A 145 -30.24 -8.48 -12.55
N PHE A 146 -31.50 -8.80 -12.27
CA PHE A 146 -32.08 -10.10 -11.90
C PHE A 146 -32.30 -11.12 -13.06
N ALA A 147 -32.42 -12.41 -12.65
CA ALA A 147 -32.90 -13.63 -13.34
C ALA A 147 -31.95 -14.22 -14.41
N GLN A 148 -31.66 -15.52 -14.47
CA GLN A 148 -32.52 -16.69 -14.20
C GLN A 148 -31.65 -17.97 -14.18
N GLN A 149 -32.15 -19.00 -13.50
CA GLN A 149 -31.83 -20.45 -13.68
C GLN A 149 -30.48 -20.97 -13.19
N PHE A 150 -30.46 -21.56 -11.98
CA PHE A 150 -29.88 -22.90 -11.82
C PHE A 150 -30.73 -23.74 -10.85
N THR A 151 -31.31 -24.80 -11.40
CA THR A 151 -31.99 -25.87 -10.68
C THR A 151 -30.98 -26.72 -9.94
N ALA A 152 -31.19 -26.88 -8.63
CA ALA A 152 -30.34 -27.64 -7.74
C ALA A 152 -30.30 -29.14 -8.10
N GLN A 153 -29.10 -29.69 -8.25
CA GLN A 153 -28.87 -31.13 -8.15
C GLN A 153 -28.01 -31.43 -6.92
N LYS A 154 -28.68 -31.71 -5.81
CA LYS A 154 -28.08 -32.22 -4.57
C LYS A 154 -27.40 -33.56 -4.83
N LYS A 155 -26.09 -33.65 -4.58
CA LYS A 155 -25.45 -34.88 -4.09
C LYS A 155 -24.79 -34.60 -2.76
N SER A 156 -25.43 -35.10 -1.72
CA SER A 156 -24.90 -35.24 -0.38
C SER A 156 -23.66 -36.13 -0.37
N ARG A 157 -22.56 -35.65 0.20
CA ARG A 157 -21.65 -36.52 0.97
C ARG A 157 -21.34 -35.84 2.29
N SER A 158 -21.98 -36.38 3.32
CA SER A 158 -21.56 -36.24 4.72
C SER A 158 -20.11 -36.69 4.82
N GLY A 159 -19.24 -35.78 5.25
CA GLY A 159 -17.86 -36.04 5.56
C GLY A 159 -17.46 -35.13 6.70
N THR A 160 -17.45 -35.66 7.91
CA THR A 160 -16.95 -35.01 9.11
C THR A 160 -15.46 -34.71 8.93
N VAL A 161 -15.11 -33.49 8.52
CA VAL A 161 -13.71 -33.04 8.50
C VAL A 161 -13.40 -32.43 9.86
N GLN A 162 -12.60 -33.14 10.64
CA GLN A 162 -12.01 -32.64 11.87
C GLN A 162 -11.13 -31.42 11.55
N LYS A 163 -11.36 -30.35 12.31
CA LYS A 163 -10.70 -29.05 12.22
C LYS A 163 -9.20 -29.20 12.56
N LYS A 164 -8.36 -29.46 11.55
CA LYS A 164 -6.91 -29.27 11.67
C LYS A 164 -6.64 -27.77 11.72
N SER A 165 -5.81 -27.32 12.67
CA SER A 165 -5.39 -25.92 12.77
C SER A 165 -4.75 -25.50 11.45
N ARG A 166 -5.42 -24.62 10.71
CA ARG A 166 -4.92 -24.06 9.45
C ARG A 166 -3.76 -23.13 9.77
N ASP A 167 -2.64 -23.36 9.09
CA ASP A 167 -1.43 -22.56 9.19
C ASP A 167 -1.70 -21.18 8.55
N ARG A 168 -1.35 -20.10 9.24
CA ARG A 168 -1.73 -18.73 8.89
C ARG A 168 -0.70 -18.14 7.93
N THR A 169 -0.93 -18.34 6.64
CA THR A 169 0.00 -17.93 5.58
C THR A 169 -0.48 -16.65 4.89
N VAL A 170 0.31 -15.57 4.92
CA VAL A 170 0.05 -14.25 4.25
C VAL A 170 0.71 -14.24 2.86
N GLN A 171 0.29 -13.51 1.82
CA GLN A 171 0.84 -13.71 0.47
C GLN A 171 1.61 -12.50 -0.20
N ARG A 172 2.96 -12.43 -0.44
CA ARG A 172 3.73 -11.31 -1.18
C ARG A 172 5.23 -11.50 -1.59
N GLN A 173 5.66 -11.03 -2.80
CA GLN A 173 7.09 -10.89 -3.23
C GLN A 173 7.72 -9.47 -3.10
N VAL A 174 7.00 -8.39 -3.40
CA VAL A 174 7.42 -7.00 -3.06
C VAL A 174 6.78 -6.62 -1.73
N VAL A 175 7.59 -6.18 -0.77
CA VAL A 175 7.13 -5.82 0.57
C VAL A 175 7.04 -4.30 0.70
N ARG A 176 5.88 -3.79 1.10
CA ARG A 176 5.73 -2.39 1.49
C ARG A 176 6.23 -2.23 2.93
N GLY A 177 7.32 -1.49 3.14
CA GLY A 177 7.76 -1.11 4.48
C GLY A 177 6.86 -0.03 5.09
N ALA A 178 7.07 0.26 6.37
CA ALA A 178 6.28 1.28 7.07
C ALA A 178 6.50 2.67 6.46
N ASP A 179 5.40 3.35 6.14
CA ASP A 179 5.44 4.77 5.80
C ASP A 179 5.57 5.59 7.08
N ASN A 180 6.44 6.60 7.08
CA ASN A 180 6.69 7.43 8.24
C ASN A 180 6.45 8.90 7.96
N GLU A 181 5.62 9.55 8.76
CA GLU A 181 5.40 11.00 8.70
C GLU A 181 6.20 11.69 9.81
N GLN A 182 6.99 12.68 9.42
CA GLN A 182 7.83 13.45 10.33
C GLN A 182 7.55 14.94 10.20
N ASN A 183 7.17 15.58 11.30
CA ASN A 183 6.96 17.03 11.34
C ASN A 183 8.29 17.74 11.62
N THR A 184 9.12 17.90 10.60
CA THR A 184 10.51 18.41 10.71
C THR A 184 10.74 19.73 9.98
N VAL A 185 9.82 20.14 9.10
CA VAL A 185 10.00 21.31 8.24
C VAL A 185 9.60 22.59 8.98
N ASN A 186 10.53 23.54 9.12
CA ASN A 186 10.21 24.91 9.50
C ASN A 186 10.03 25.75 8.24
N LEU A 187 8.81 26.21 7.97
CA LEU A 187 8.45 26.89 6.72
C LEU A 187 9.19 28.22 6.48
N THR A 188 9.83 28.81 7.49
CA THR A 188 10.71 29.96 7.21
C THR A 188 11.88 29.56 6.32
N ARG A 189 12.33 28.30 6.36
CA ARG A 189 13.41 27.79 5.49
C ARG A 189 13.05 27.82 4.01
N THR A 190 11.76 27.79 3.67
CA THR A 190 11.30 27.89 2.28
C THR A 190 11.64 29.24 1.67
N ILE A 191 11.42 30.33 2.41
CA ILE A 191 11.85 31.67 1.98
C ILE A 191 13.36 31.83 2.14
N MET A 192 13.93 31.35 3.24
CA MET A 192 15.32 31.65 3.57
C MET A 192 16.32 30.92 2.67
N ASN A 193 16.02 29.66 2.31
CA ASN A 193 16.97 28.72 1.69
C ASN A 193 16.34 27.86 0.58
N TYR A 194 15.16 28.19 0.06
CA TYR A 194 14.42 27.39 -0.94
C TYR A 194 14.17 25.94 -0.53
N HIS A 195 13.95 25.73 0.77
CA HIS A 195 13.54 24.42 1.27
C HIS A 195 12.09 24.13 0.88
N ASP A 196 11.79 22.89 0.49
CA ASP A 196 10.43 22.49 0.14
C ASP A 196 9.48 22.59 1.35
N PHE A 197 8.18 22.74 1.07
CA PHE A 197 7.12 22.82 2.09
C PHE A 197 6.86 21.46 2.75
N GLY A 198 7.02 20.39 1.97
CA GLY A 198 6.99 19.00 2.36
C GLY A 198 7.81 18.19 1.36
N THR A 199 8.18 16.97 1.72
CA THR A 199 8.94 16.09 0.82
C THR A 199 8.65 14.64 1.10
N THR A 200 8.35 13.88 0.06
CA THR A 200 8.21 12.42 0.12
C THR A 200 9.48 11.74 -0.39
N PHE A 201 10.19 11.07 0.51
CA PHE A 201 11.34 10.23 0.22
C PHE A 201 10.89 8.79 0.02
N VAL A 202 11.55 8.07 -0.89
CA VAL A 202 11.33 6.64 -1.14
C VAL A 202 12.59 5.87 -0.84
N SER A 203 12.48 4.78 -0.11
CA SER A 203 13.56 3.81 0.07
C SER A 203 13.22 2.50 -0.62
N LEU A 204 14.09 2.04 -1.52
CA LEU A 204 14.06 0.71 -2.12
C LEU A 204 15.29 -0.06 -1.64
N ASN A 205 15.07 -1.13 -0.87
CA ASN A 205 16.10 -1.92 -0.18
C ASN A 205 17.14 -1.06 0.56
N GLY A 206 16.66 0.01 1.22
CA GLY A 206 17.50 0.96 1.97
C GLY A 206 18.18 2.05 1.12
N THR A 207 18.04 2.02 -0.21
CA THR A 207 18.49 3.12 -1.08
C THR A 207 17.41 4.20 -1.17
N GLU A 208 17.69 5.39 -0.65
CA GLU A 208 16.74 6.51 -0.59
C GLU A 208 16.82 7.41 -1.84
N PHE A 209 15.69 7.66 -2.51
CA PHE A 209 15.55 8.52 -3.69
C PHE A 209 15.01 9.91 -3.31
N PRO A 210 15.38 10.97 -4.06
CA PRO A 210 16.02 10.96 -5.39
C PRO A 210 17.56 10.81 -5.40
N ALA A 211 18.24 10.99 -4.26
CA ALA A 211 19.71 11.04 -4.19
C ALA A 211 20.40 9.68 -4.42
N GLY A 212 19.70 8.58 -4.11
CA GLY A 212 20.22 7.23 -4.15
C GLY A 212 20.67 6.75 -5.53
N ASN A 213 21.64 5.82 -5.51
CA ASN A 213 22.11 5.14 -6.70
C ASN A 213 21.18 3.98 -7.06
N ALA A 214 20.46 4.14 -8.17
CA ALA A 214 19.49 3.16 -8.63
C ALA A 214 20.10 1.84 -9.11
N ASP A 215 21.37 1.85 -9.54
CA ASP A 215 22.04 0.67 -10.09
C ASP A 215 22.12 -0.50 -9.09
N ASN A 216 22.10 -0.19 -7.79
CA ASN A 216 22.23 -1.15 -6.70
C ASN A 216 20.98 -1.20 -5.80
N ALA A 217 19.88 -0.58 -6.22
CA ALA A 217 18.70 -0.47 -5.36
C ALA A 217 17.84 -1.74 -5.37
N VAL A 218 17.78 -2.46 -6.49
CA VAL A 218 17.01 -3.71 -6.62
C VAL A 218 17.89 -4.90 -6.25
N ASN A 219 17.38 -5.82 -5.45
CA ASN A 219 18.10 -7.04 -5.06
C ASN A 219 18.16 -8.02 -6.25
N ASP A 220 19.34 -8.56 -6.54
CA ASP A 220 19.52 -9.58 -7.58
C ASP A 220 18.83 -10.91 -7.23
N PRO A 221 18.20 -11.61 -8.20
CA PRO A 221 17.93 -13.03 -8.04
C PRO A 221 19.26 -13.80 -7.90
N ALA A 222 19.26 -14.84 -7.06
CA ALA A 222 20.38 -15.77 -7.04
C ALA A 222 20.33 -16.64 -8.30
N LEU A 223 21.37 -16.58 -9.13
CA LEU A 223 21.48 -17.36 -10.36
C LEU A 223 22.33 -18.61 -10.15
N LEU A 224 21.90 -19.73 -10.73
CA LEU A 224 22.74 -20.91 -10.90
C LEU A 224 23.37 -20.86 -12.29
N MET A 225 24.70 -20.87 -12.37
CA MET A 225 25.45 -20.88 -13.63
C MET A 225 26.27 -22.16 -13.75
N ARG A 226 26.06 -22.95 -14.81
CA ARG A 226 26.71 -24.25 -15.00
C ARG A 226 27.43 -24.31 -16.35
N PRO A 227 28.74 -24.64 -16.38
CA PRO A 227 29.43 -24.89 -17.64
C PRO A 227 28.92 -26.19 -18.28
N MET A 228 28.71 -26.15 -19.59
CA MET A 228 28.19 -27.25 -20.39
C MET A 228 29.30 -27.86 -21.25
N GLN A 229 29.16 -29.15 -21.60
CA GLN A 229 30.18 -29.87 -22.39
C GLN A 229 30.41 -29.27 -23.79
N ASN A 230 29.43 -28.55 -24.33
CA ASN A 230 29.52 -27.85 -25.60
C ASN A 230 30.27 -26.51 -25.51
N GLY A 231 30.83 -26.17 -24.35
CA GLY A 231 31.54 -24.91 -24.11
C GLY A 231 30.64 -23.73 -23.73
N ASN A 232 29.31 -23.91 -23.74
CA ASN A 232 28.37 -22.88 -23.30
C ASN A 232 28.25 -22.83 -21.77
N THR A 233 27.63 -21.76 -21.26
CA THR A 233 27.12 -21.70 -19.88
C THR A 233 25.59 -21.75 -19.87
N ALA A 234 25.03 -22.58 -18.99
CA ALA A 234 23.61 -22.65 -18.67
C ALA A 234 23.30 -21.79 -17.44
N VAL A 235 22.23 -20.98 -17.49
CA VAL A 235 21.81 -20.07 -16.42
C VAL A 235 20.34 -20.32 -16.08
N SER A 236 20.03 -20.42 -14.78
CA SER A 236 18.67 -20.53 -14.24
C SER A 236 18.54 -19.82 -12.88
N ILE A 237 17.31 -19.67 -12.37
CA ILE A 237 17.06 -19.13 -11.02
C ILE A 237 17.37 -20.19 -9.95
N ALA A 238 18.22 -19.85 -8.99
CA ALA A 238 18.44 -20.62 -7.76
C ALA A 238 17.50 -20.16 -6.63
N ALA A 239 17.34 -18.85 -6.46
CA ALA A 239 16.43 -18.26 -5.48
C ALA A 239 15.92 -16.89 -5.95
N GLU A 240 14.66 -16.59 -5.60
CA GLU A 240 14.02 -15.30 -5.85
C GLU A 240 14.50 -14.24 -4.85
N PRO A 241 14.67 -12.97 -5.28
CA PRO A 241 14.94 -11.87 -4.39
C PRO A 241 13.66 -11.40 -3.70
N VAL A 242 13.80 -10.74 -2.55
CA VAL A 242 12.72 -9.95 -1.94
C VAL A 242 13.11 -8.48 -2.06
N ASN A 243 12.22 -7.67 -2.63
CA ASN A 243 12.41 -6.23 -2.74
C ASN A 243 11.48 -5.51 -1.74
N GLN A 244 12.04 -4.61 -0.94
CA GLN A 244 11.29 -3.82 0.05
C GLN A 244 11.27 -2.35 -0.34
N VAL A 245 10.06 -1.76 -0.40
CA VAL A 245 9.85 -0.35 -0.72
C VAL A 245 9.13 0.34 0.44
N SER A 246 9.63 1.47 0.90
CA SER A 246 8.99 2.29 1.95
C SER A 246 9.07 3.77 1.60
N SER A 247 8.26 4.60 2.26
CA SER A 247 8.40 6.06 2.15
C SER A 247 8.53 6.75 3.50
N ARG A 248 9.11 7.95 3.46
CA ARG A 248 9.11 8.90 4.57
C ARG A 248 8.62 10.23 4.05
N ILE A 249 7.61 10.80 4.69
CA ILE A 249 7.12 12.14 4.41
C ILE A 249 7.67 13.10 5.45
N GLU A 250 8.32 14.16 5.00
CA GLU A 250 8.64 15.33 5.83
C GLU A 250 7.56 16.40 5.66
N LEU A 251 7.01 16.85 6.78
CA LEU A 251 5.87 17.76 6.86
C LEU A 251 6.20 19.00 7.70
N PRO A 252 5.41 20.08 7.55
CA PRO A 252 5.52 21.25 8.41
C PRO A 252 5.42 20.91 9.90
N THR A 253 6.37 21.42 10.68
CA THR A 253 6.33 21.45 12.15
C THR A 253 5.11 22.19 12.66
N ALA A 254 4.72 21.95 13.93
CA ALA A 254 3.69 22.77 14.56
C ALA A 254 4.09 24.26 14.57
N PRO A 255 3.18 25.19 14.24
CA PRO A 255 3.47 26.63 14.26
C PRO A 255 3.77 27.12 15.68
N LEU A 256 4.39 28.29 15.86
CA LEU A 256 4.67 29.33 14.87
C LEU A 256 5.98 29.10 14.10
N TRP A 257 5.96 29.33 12.78
CA TRP A 257 7.15 29.32 11.94
C TRP A 257 7.76 30.72 11.90
N THR A 258 8.76 30.95 12.75
CA THR A 258 9.43 32.25 12.85
C THR A 258 10.94 32.12 12.78
N THR A 259 11.59 33.14 12.23
CA THR A 259 13.06 33.29 12.22
C THR A 259 13.43 34.77 12.18
N VAL A 260 14.68 35.09 12.51
CA VAL A 260 15.21 36.46 12.43
C VAL A 260 16.28 36.52 11.34
N SER A 261 16.22 37.56 10.52
CA SER A 261 17.19 37.88 9.48
C SER A 261 17.39 39.39 9.38
N THR A 262 17.96 39.87 8.28
CA THR A 262 18.03 41.29 7.94
C THR A 262 16.96 41.66 6.91
N LEU A 263 16.53 42.93 6.91
CA LEU A 263 15.56 43.44 5.93
C LEU A 263 16.03 43.24 4.49
N GLY A 264 17.31 43.52 4.21
CA GLY A 264 17.89 43.35 2.87
C GLY A 264 17.86 41.90 2.41
N TYR A 265 18.14 40.94 3.30
CA TYR A 265 18.07 39.52 2.96
C TYR A 265 16.63 39.09 2.65
N LEU A 266 15.66 39.51 3.47
CA LEU A 266 14.25 39.21 3.21
C LEU A 266 13.75 39.85 1.91
N ASN A 267 14.19 41.08 1.60
CA ASN A 267 13.84 41.73 0.34
C ASN A 267 14.36 40.94 -0.86
N GLY A 268 15.62 40.49 -0.82
CA GLY A 268 16.20 39.67 -1.87
C GLY A 268 15.48 38.34 -2.08
N ARG A 269 15.00 37.70 -0.99
CA ARG A 269 14.28 36.41 -1.06
C ARG A 269 12.82 36.53 -1.48
N ILE A 270 12.10 37.55 -0.98
CA ILE A 270 10.66 37.70 -1.23
C ILE A 270 10.39 38.39 -2.57
N PHE A 271 11.18 39.41 -2.93
CA PHE A 271 10.94 40.22 -4.12
C PHE A 271 11.98 40.03 -5.23
N GLY A 272 12.98 39.18 -5.03
CA GLY A 272 13.97 38.84 -6.04
C GLY A 272 13.32 38.22 -7.29
N THR A 273 13.86 38.54 -8.46
CA THR A 273 13.31 38.14 -9.77
C THR A 273 13.60 36.70 -10.20
N GLY A 274 14.28 35.91 -9.36
CA GLY A 274 14.74 34.56 -9.72
C GLY A 274 13.94 33.39 -9.14
N ASP A 275 13.27 33.58 -7.99
CA ASP A 275 13.01 32.44 -7.11
C ASP A 275 11.52 32.23 -6.73
N GLY A 276 10.60 32.60 -7.62
CA GLY A 276 9.21 32.12 -7.56
C GLY A 276 8.29 32.72 -6.50
N PHE A 277 8.78 33.61 -5.62
CA PHE A 277 7.98 34.23 -4.55
C PHE A 277 7.57 35.69 -4.80
N SER A 278 7.98 36.29 -5.92
CA SER A 278 7.70 37.71 -6.19
C SER A 278 6.19 37.99 -6.25
N ILE A 279 5.70 38.76 -5.28
CA ILE A 279 4.29 39.19 -5.19
C ILE A 279 4.09 40.69 -5.43
N SER A 280 5.18 41.46 -5.57
CA SER A 280 5.14 42.87 -5.94
C SER A 280 6.50 43.37 -6.43
N GLU A 281 6.51 44.40 -7.26
CA GLU A 281 7.74 45.10 -7.68
C GLU A 281 8.33 46.00 -6.57
N HIS A 282 7.53 46.32 -5.54
CA HIS A 282 7.94 47.22 -4.46
C HIS A 282 8.52 46.43 -3.29
N MET A 283 9.82 46.63 -3.04
CA MET A 283 10.53 46.09 -1.88
C MET A 283 10.14 46.81 -0.59
N LEU A 284 10.44 46.18 0.56
CA LEU A 284 10.23 46.82 1.86
C LEU A 284 11.23 47.95 2.07
N GLU A 285 10.74 49.15 2.40
CA GLU A 285 11.57 50.33 2.65
C GLU A 285 12.20 50.32 4.06
N GLY A 286 13.51 50.51 4.12
CA GLY A 286 14.22 50.62 5.40
C GLY A 286 15.73 50.43 5.28
N ASN A 287 16.41 50.47 6.43
CA ASN A 287 17.81 50.10 6.50
C ASN A 287 17.93 48.58 6.26
N GLU A 288 18.63 48.18 5.18
CA GLU A 288 18.82 46.77 4.81
C GLU A 288 19.48 45.93 5.90
N GLY A 289 20.32 46.55 6.74
CA GLY A 289 20.96 45.89 7.88
C GLY A 289 20.07 45.78 9.14
N ALA A 290 18.86 46.35 9.12
CA ALA A 290 17.95 46.28 10.26
C ALA A 290 17.47 44.84 10.49
N ALA A 291 17.39 44.44 11.75
CA ALA A 291 16.85 43.15 12.14
C ALA A 291 15.37 43.04 11.71
N ALA A 292 15.01 41.92 11.09
CA ALA A 292 13.67 41.62 10.63
C ALA A 292 13.26 40.22 11.11
N THR A 293 12.16 40.16 11.87
CA THR A 293 11.52 38.88 12.21
C THR A 293 10.61 38.48 11.06
N LEU A 294 10.85 37.30 10.48
CA LEU A 294 9.97 36.68 9.51
C LEU A 294 9.04 35.71 10.24
N GLU A 295 7.74 35.86 10.01
CA GLU A 295 6.72 34.86 10.34
C GLU A 295 6.12 34.33 9.04
N VAL A 296 6.09 33.01 8.90
CA VAL A 296 5.34 32.35 7.83
C VAL A 296 3.99 31.93 8.37
N CYS A 297 2.94 32.23 7.61
CA CYS A 297 1.57 31.83 7.86
C CYS A 297 1.03 31.06 6.66
N GLY A 298 0.22 30.04 6.93
CA GLY A 298 -0.51 29.30 5.91
C GLY A 298 -1.97 29.75 5.84
N LEU A 299 -2.54 29.80 4.64
CA LEU A 299 -3.98 29.98 4.41
C LEU A 299 -4.67 28.60 4.27
N PRO A 300 -5.94 28.47 4.73
CA PRO A 300 -6.74 29.48 5.44
C PRO A 300 -6.28 29.73 6.90
N ASN A 301 -5.50 28.81 7.47
CA ASN A 301 -4.78 28.94 8.73
C ASN A 301 -3.62 27.94 8.75
N ASN A 302 -2.69 28.06 9.71
CA ASN A 302 -1.48 27.23 9.76
C ASN A 302 -1.78 25.71 9.77
N PRO A 303 -2.70 25.18 10.61
CA PRO A 303 -3.07 23.76 10.54
C PRO A 303 -3.68 23.35 9.21
N GLY A 304 -4.58 24.17 8.63
CA GLY A 304 -5.21 23.91 7.35
C GLY A 304 -4.18 23.83 6.22
N PHE A 305 -3.23 24.76 6.18
CA PHE A 305 -2.13 24.74 5.22
C PHE A 305 -1.23 23.51 5.37
N ALA A 306 -0.85 23.15 6.61
CA ALA A 306 -0.07 21.94 6.85
C ALA A 306 -0.82 20.68 6.41
N GLY A 307 -2.15 20.65 6.55
CA GLY A 307 -3.00 19.59 6.02
C GLY A 307 -2.99 19.50 4.49
N LEU A 308 -2.99 20.65 3.79
CA LEU A 308 -2.89 20.70 2.33
C LEU A 308 -1.52 20.21 1.84
N VAL A 309 -0.44 20.62 2.50
CA VAL A 309 0.92 20.10 2.21
C VAL A 309 0.95 18.58 2.42
N ARG A 310 0.39 18.08 3.52
CA ARG A 310 0.29 16.62 3.74
C ARG A 310 -0.50 15.92 2.64
N GLN A 311 -1.60 16.50 2.18
CA GLN A 311 -2.41 15.92 1.10
C GLN A 311 -1.62 15.86 -0.22
N HIS A 312 -0.85 16.90 -0.53
CA HIS A 312 0.07 16.91 -1.67
C HIS A 312 1.14 15.82 -1.55
N GLU A 313 1.73 15.63 -0.37
CA GLU A 313 2.73 14.58 -0.16
C GLU A 313 2.13 13.17 -0.26
N LEU A 314 0.89 12.97 0.18
CA LEU A 314 0.20 11.68 0.03
C LEU A 314 -0.07 11.33 -1.43
N HIS A 315 -0.20 12.31 -2.33
CA HIS A 315 -0.26 12.03 -3.76
C HIS A 315 1.01 11.32 -4.26
N HIS A 316 2.19 11.76 -3.80
CA HIS A 316 3.44 11.08 -4.13
C HIS A 316 3.49 9.66 -3.54
N VAL A 317 2.87 9.42 -2.39
CA VAL A 317 2.73 8.05 -1.83
C VAL A 317 1.88 7.15 -2.74
N ASP A 318 0.76 7.65 -3.24
CA ASP A 318 -0.07 6.92 -4.21
C ASP A 318 0.68 6.67 -5.54
N ASP A 319 1.48 7.62 -6.00
CA ASP A 319 2.35 7.44 -7.17
C ASP A 319 3.36 6.32 -6.95
N ILE A 320 3.95 6.23 -5.76
CA ILE A 320 4.93 5.18 -5.44
C ILE A 320 4.30 3.79 -5.55
N ASP A 321 3.07 3.61 -5.06
CA ASP A 321 2.36 2.33 -5.19
C ASP A 321 2.12 1.98 -6.67
N THR A 322 1.72 2.96 -7.47
CA THR A 322 1.58 2.78 -8.93
C THR A 322 2.91 2.35 -9.58
N ILE A 323 4.02 2.96 -9.17
CA ILE A 323 5.36 2.65 -9.70
C ILE A 323 5.80 1.24 -9.30
N ILE A 324 5.49 0.79 -8.08
CA ILE A 324 5.76 -0.59 -7.65
C ILE A 324 5.06 -1.57 -8.58
N ASP A 325 3.78 -1.32 -8.87
CA ASP A 325 2.95 -2.17 -9.71
C ASP A 325 3.40 -2.17 -11.19
N GLU A 326 3.90 -1.04 -11.69
CA GLU A 326 4.36 -0.89 -13.08
C GLU A 326 5.80 -1.38 -13.32
N GLU A 327 6.70 -1.23 -12.36
CA GLU A 327 8.15 -1.47 -12.59
C GLU A 327 8.70 -2.67 -11.83
N LEU A 328 8.33 -2.87 -10.56
CA LEU A 328 8.90 -3.92 -9.71
C LEU A 328 8.12 -5.23 -9.83
N ARG A 329 6.79 -5.19 -9.69
CA ARG A 329 5.97 -6.42 -9.73
C ARG A 329 6.10 -7.20 -11.04
N PRO A 330 6.15 -6.58 -12.24
CA PRO A 330 6.28 -7.34 -13.48
C PRO A 330 7.61 -8.08 -13.56
N TRP A 331 8.68 -7.48 -13.03
CA TRP A 331 10.01 -8.10 -13.02
C TRP A 331 10.09 -9.24 -11.99
N ASP A 332 9.57 -9.05 -10.78
CA ASP A 332 9.47 -10.11 -9.77
C ASP A 332 8.63 -11.28 -10.29
N THR A 333 7.50 -10.99 -10.96
CA THR A 333 6.65 -12.00 -11.62
C THR A 333 7.42 -12.76 -12.70
N ALA A 334 8.25 -12.09 -13.50
CA ALA A 334 9.05 -12.73 -14.54
C ALA A 334 10.11 -13.67 -13.96
N ILE A 335 10.80 -13.26 -12.88
CA ILE A 335 11.78 -14.10 -12.16
C ILE A 335 11.10 -15.35 -11.62
N HIS A 336 9.95 -15.19 -10.99
CA HIS A 336 9.23 -16.30 -10.41
C HIS A 336 8.76 -17.29 -11.48
N ASN A 337 8.15 -16.81 -12.57
CA ASN A 337 7.71 -17.68 -13.67
C ASN A 337 8.90 -18.44 -14.27
N ALA A 338 10.02 -17.77 -14.48
CA ALA A 338 11.25 -18.41 -14.94
C ALA A 338 11.71 -19.54 -13.99
N ARG A 339 11.56 -19.37 -12.67
CA ARG A 339 11.87 -20.43 -11.70
C ARG A 339 10.87 -21.57 -11.75
N LEU A 340 9.56 -21.30 -11.75
CA LEU A 340 8.50 -22.32 -11.80
C LEU A 340 8.60 -23.18 -13.05
N GLU A 341 8.87 -22.56 -14.20
CA GLU A 341 9.01 -23.24 -15.48
C GLU A 341 10.36 -23.97 -15.61
N GLY A 342 11.28 -23.77 -14.66
CA GLY A 342 12.64 -24.31 -14.74
C GLY A 342 13.40 -23.76 -15.94
N LEU A 343 13.15 -22.49 -16.31
CA LEU A 343 13.79 -21.83 -17.43
C LEU A 343 15.31 -21.92 -17.30
N GLU A 344 15.93 -22.44 -18.35
CA GLU A 344 17.38 -22.50 -18.47
C GLU A 344 17.80 -21.89 -19.81
N ILE A 345 18.64 -20.86 -19.76
CA ILE A 345 19.27 -20.31 -20.96
C ILE A 345 20.69 -20.84 -21.07
N ASN A 346 20.96 -21.55 -22.15
CA ASN A 346 22.24 -22.19 -22.45
C ASN A 346 22.87 -21.54 -23.70
N ARG A 347 23.83 -20.63 -23.50
CA ARG A 347 24.43 -19.88 -24.61
C ARG A 347 25.82 -19.33 -24.27
N GLY A 348 26.80 -19.59 -25.12
CA GLY A 348 28.05 -18.81 -25.15
C GLY A 348 28.78 -18.73 -23.82
N SER A 349 29.43 -17.58 -23.56
CA SER A 349 30.11 -17.33 -22.29
C SER A 349 29.14 -17.17 -21.11
N ALA A 350 29.67 -17.18 -19.89
CA ALA A 350 28.89 -16.92 -18.69
C ALA A 350 28.19 -15.55 -18.74
N GLU A 351 28.90 -14.53 -19.20
CA GLU A 351 28.41 -13.17 -19.37
C GLU A 351 27.30 -13.10 -20.43
N GLU A 352 27.48 -13.76 -21.57
CA GLU A 352 26.48 -13.81 -22.64
C GLU A 352 25.20 -14.54 -22.19
N ALA A 353 25.34 -15.67 -21.49
CA ALA A 353 24.22 -16.41 -20.94
C ALA A 353 23.45 -15.59 -19.88
N LYS A 354 24.17 -14.93 -18.97
CA LYS A 354 23.59 -14.08 -17.92
C LYS A 354 22.87 -12.88 -18.52
N ALA A 355 23.47 -12.21 -19.51
CA ALA A 355 22.85 -11.09 -20.22
C ALA A 355 21.56 -11.53 -20.95
N ALA A 356 21.60 -12.68 -21.64
CA ALA A 356 20.41 -13.23 -22.29
C ALA A 356 19.31 -13.60 -21.28
N PHE A 357 19.70 -14.11 -20.10
CA PHE A 357 18.78 -14.43 -19.02
C PHE A 357 18.06 -13.20 -18.47
N TYR A 358 18.78 -12.14 -18.11
CA TYR A 358 18.13 -10.90 -17.69
C TYR A 358 17.32 -10.22 -18.78
N ALA A 359 17.74 -10.32 -20.05
CA ALA A 359 16.94 -9.83 -21.16
C ALA A 359 15.57 -10.55 -21.24
N HIS A 360 15.52 -11.86 -20.94
CA HIS A 360 14.27 -12.61 -20.84
C HIS A 360 13.40 -12.15 -19.66
N LEU A 361 14.02 -11.79 -18.53
CA LEU A 361 13.33 -11.28 -17.35
C LEU A 361 12.81 -9.83 -17.49
N GLY A 362 13.13 -9.14 -18.59
CA GLY A 362 12.75 -7.73 -18.80
C GLY A 362 13.78 -6.71 -18.27
N GLY A 363 14.98 -7.17 -17.93
CA GLY A 363 16.12 -6.33 -17.57
C GLY A 363 16.96 -6.87 -16.42
N THR A 364 18.15 -6.30 -16.28
CA THR A 364 19.02 -6.44 -15.11
C THR A 364 18.47 -5.64 -13.92
N PRO A 365 18.80 -5.99 -12.67
CA PRO A 365 18.36 -5.24 -11.49
C PRO A 365 18.69 -3.73 -11.58
N ALA A 366 19.85 -3.38 -12.12
CA ALA A 366 20.24 -2.00 -12.35
C ALA A 366 19.30 -1.28 -13.33
N GLU A 367 18.90 -1.94 -14.42
CA GLU A 367 17.91 -1.37 -15.36
C GLU A 367 16.54 -1.20 -14.68
N ILE A 368 16.09 -2.17 -13.89
CA ILE A 368 14.82 -2.07 -13.13
C ILE A 368 14.88 -0.90 -12.14
N GLY A 369 15.95 -0.79 -11.37
CA GLY A 369 16.15 0.30 -10.42
C GLY A 369 16.16 1.65 -11.11
N ASN A 370 16.80 1.77 -12.28
CA ASN A 370 16.81 3.01 -13.05
C ASN A 370 15.43 3.35 -13.62
N ARG A 371 14.63 2.36 -14.06
CA ARG A 371 13.25 2.61 -14.47
C ARG A 371 12.39 3.09 -13.30
N PHE A 372 12.48 2.43 -12.15
CA PHE A 372 11.83 2.85 -10.91
C PHE A 372 12.17 4.31 -10.55
N LYS A 373 13.46 4.66 -10.48
CA LYS A 373 13.92 6.04 -10.22
C LYS A 373 13.42 7.04 -11.26
N ASN A 374 13.46 6.67 -12.53
CA ASN A 374 13.00 7.56 -13.61
C ASN A 374 11.49 7.77 -13.54
N ARG A 375 10.71 6.74 -13.19
CA ARG A 375 9.26 6.83 -13.05
C ARG A 375 8.88 7.73 -11.88
N LEU A 376 9.56 7.60 -10.73
CA LEU A 376 9.43 8.53 -9.59
C LEU A 376 9.62 9.98 -10.04
N ARG A 377 10.69 10.27 -10.78
CA ARG A 377 10.98 11.62 -11.28
C ARG A 377 9.90 12.11 -12.25
N VAL A 378 9.48 11.27 -13.19
CA VAL A 378 8.50 11.66 -14.22
C VAL A 378 7.14 11.92 -13.59
N MET A 379 6.64 11.03 -12.73
CA MET A 379 5.34 11.19 -12.09
C MET A 379 5.31 12.43 -11.17
N GLY A 380 6.34 12.62 -10.35
CA GLY A 380 6.45 13.82 -9.51
C GLY A 380 6.47 15.12 -10.34
N LEU A 381 7.27 15.18 -11.42
CA LEU A 381 7.28 16.34 -12.32
C LEU A 381 5.94 16.55 -13.03
N THR A 382 5.26 15.48 -13.44
CA THR A 382 3.94 15.57 -14.06
C THR A 382 2.91 16.12 -13.07
N TYR A 383 2.89 15.64 -11.84
CA TYR A 383 2.01 16.18 -10.81
C TYR A 383 2.30 17.65 -10.53
N HIS A 384 3.57 18.04 -10.41
CA HIS A 384 3.96 19.44 -10.16
C HIS A 384 3.67 20.40 -11.31
N GLN A 385 3.39 19.89 -12.51
CA GLN A 385 2.91 20.68 -13.64
C GLN A 385 1.38 20.92 -13.63
N THR A 386 0.65 20.19 -12.80
CA THR A 386 -0.79 20.42 -12.60
C THR A 386 -1.03 21.64 -11.71
N GLU A 387 -2.27 22.15 -11.72
CA GLU A 387 -2.65 23.23 -10.79
C GLU A 387 -2.51 22.78 -9.33
N GLU A 388 -3.07 21.61 -9.00
CA GLU A 388 -3.10 21.05 -7.64
C GLU A 388 -1.70 20.75 -7.08
N GLY A 389 -0.81 20.19 -7.91
CA GLY A 389 0.55 19.83 -7.51
C GLY A 389 1.56 20.96 -7.62
N SER A 390 1.16 22.16 -8.07
CA SER A 390 2.10 23.29 -8.14
C SER A 390 2.51 23.78 -6.74
N SER A 391 3.70 24.36 -6.62
CA SER A 391 4.20 24.82 -5.31
C SER A 391 3.30 25.91 -4.71
N PRO A 392 3.12 25.94 -3.38
CA PRO A 392 2.48 27.05 -2.70
C PRO A 392 3.10 28.41 -3.04
N LYS A 393 2.25 29.41 -3.23
CA LYS A 393 2.66 30.77 -3.59
C LYS A 393 2.38 31.74 -2.46
N ILE A 394 3.18 32.79 -2.36
CA ILE A 394 2.84 33.89 -1.46
C ILE A 394 1.56 34.54 -2.00
N ASN A 395 0.55 34.63 -1.15
CA ASN A 395 -0.72 35.26 -1.44
C ASN A 395 -0.74 36.72 -0.98
N ASN A 396 -0.14 36.99 0.18
CA ASN A 396 -0.05 38.34 0.73
C ASN A 396 1.12 38.43 1.73
N LEU A 397 1.51 39.66 2.07
CA LEU A 397 2.42 39.93 3.19
C LEU A 397 1.93 41.15 3.97
N THR A 398 2.26 41.18 5.26
CA THR A 398 2.08 42.38 6.09
C THR A 398 3.38 42.71 6.80
N THR A 399 3.64 44.01 6.96
CA THR A 399 4.84 44.49 7.65
C THR A 399 4.49 45.54 8.68
N HIS A 400 5.22 45.54 9.79
CA HIS A 400 5.19 46.65 10.75
C HIS A 400 6.57 46.88 11.37
N ARG A 401 6.85 48.13 11.74
CA ARG A 401 8.06 48.49 12.47
C ARG A 401 7.92 48.12 13.94
N THR A 402 8.98 47.56 14.52
CA THR A 402 9.04 47.28 15.95
C THR A 402 9.55 48.50 16.70
N MET A 403 9.26 48.61 18.01
CA MET A 403 9.68 49.75 18.84
C MET A 403 11.21 49.95 18.88
N GLY A 404 12.00 48.91 18.58
CA GLY A 404 13.46 48.97 18.50
C GLY A 404 14.01 49.34 17.11
N GLY A 405 13.17 49.77 16.17
CA GLY A 405 13.60 50.13 14.81
C GLY A 405 13.82 48.93 13.87
N GLY A 406 13.46 47.72 14.30
CA GLY A 406 13.45 46.52 13.47
C GLY A 406 12.13 46.34 12.71
N PHE A 407 12.03 45.23 11.99
CA PHE A 407 10.87 44.88 11.19
C PHE A 407 10.23 43.57 11.67
N TYR A 408 8.92 43.48 11.52
CA TYR A 408 8.19 42.23 11.61
C TYR A 408 7.45 42.02 10.28
N VAL A 409 7.80 40.95 9.59
CA VAL A 409 7.32 40.62 8.25
C VAL A 409 6.55 39.31 8.36
N ARG A 410 5.25 39.36 8.08
CA ARG A 410 4.39 38.18 8.04
C ARG A 410 4.06 37.87 6.59
N VAL A 411 4.35 36.65 6.16
CA VAL A 411 4.10 36.18 4.79
C VAL A 411 3.01 35.10 4.84
N TYR A 412 2.00 35.23 3.99
CA TYR A 412 0.90 34.29 3.89
C TYR A 412 1.03 33.46 2.63
N PHE A 413 1.27 32.16 2.78
CA PHE A 413 1.25 31.20 1.68
C PHE A 413 -0.14 30.65 1.45
N LYS A 414 -0.48 30.44 0.17
CA LYS A 414 -1.66 29.71 -0.27
C LYS A 414 -1.21 28.46 -1.04
N HIS A 415 -1.74 27.30 -0.66
CA HIS A 415 -1.56 26.07 -1.42
C HIS A 415 -2.58 26.05 -2.57
N PRO A 416 -2.25 25.60 -3.79
CA PRO A 416 -3.21 25.60 -4.89
C PRO A 416 -4.50 24.82 -4.62
N MET A 417 -4.40 23.74 -3.84
CA MET A 417 -5.52 22.90 -3.40
C MET A 417 -6.53 23.58 -2.44
N GLY A 418 -6.27 24.80 -1.93
CA GLY A 418 -7.13 25.46 -0.94
C GLY A 418 -6.93 26.96 -0.79
#